data_AF-A0A7X1A2X1-F1
#
_entry.id   AF-A0A7X1A2X1-F1
#
_cell.length_a   1.000
_cell.length_b   1.000
_cell.length_c   1.000
_cell.angle_alpha   90.00
_cell.angle_beta   90.00
_cell.angle_gamma   90.00
#
_symmetry.space_group_name_H-M   'P 1'
#
loop_
_entity.id
_entity.type
_entity.pdbx_description
1 polymer ?
#
loop_
_entity_poly.entity_id
_entity_poly.type
_entity_poly.pdbx_seq_one_letter_code
_entity_poly.pdbx_strand_id
1 'polypeptide(L)'
;MKINRTKKLWIALLVLITWSIGIYFNAMNAEEKANYTSDKKKTITKSENSTTGDNAQVTKQTITKGGSKDEDEVELSYYDTIEDAVKNNTFAKDSDAKDSPNLNKKVIKEKVLLLENETNAILFFIGNVRETNNHKDSLVVYKFKVKKEGSKKKYSTPTNATQISGFFAKNNYEIRDGEYEIQTCLNLYNTYQIFNLYPETSQLQWGTSYNKNAPNLTVNGKHPTKVIPIELDGDDCYFWYYEDLKYDSSKEAKISFKKTK
;
A
#
# COMPACT_ATOMS: atom_id res chain seq x y z
N MET A 1 -2.32 27.07 42.52
CA MET A 1 -1.37 26.07 43.04
C MET A 1 -0.39 25.69 41.94
N LYS A 2 0.92 26.03 42.06
CA LYS A 2 1.91 25.77 40.99
C LYS A 2 2.27 24.27 40.99
N ILE A 3 1.93 23.57 39.91
CA ILE A 3 2.24 22.15 39.73
C ILE A 3 3.73 22.03 39.38
N ASN A 4 4.51 21.37 40.25
CA ASN A 4 5.94 21.12 40.06
C ASN A 4 6.18 20.24 38.80
N ARG A 5 7.31 20.46 38.11
CA ARG A 5 7.71 19.78 36.85
C ARG A 5 7.58 18.26 36.92
N THR A 6 7.88 17.65 38.06
CA THR A 6 7.71 16.20 38.28
C THR A 6 6.24 15.75 38.19
N LYS A 7 5.30 16.52 38.74
CA LYS A 7 3.86 16.20 38.62
C LYS A 7 3.34 16.37 37.19
N LYS A 8 3.91 17.30 36.40
CA LYS A 8 3.57 17.43 34.96
C LYS A 8 4.04 16.22 34.14
N LEU A 9 5.22 15.67 34.48
CA LEU A 9 5.75 14.48 33.82
C LEU A 9 4.90 13.24 34.09
N TRP A 10 4.45 13.06 35.34
CA TRP A 10 3.57 11.95 35.72
C TRP A 10 2.19 12.02 35.05
N ILE A 11 1.64 13.22 34.88
CA ILE A 11 0.37 13.41 34.16
C ILE A 11 0.54 13.11 32.67
N ALA A 12 1.64 13.53 32.05
CA ALA A 12 1.93 13.20 30.64
C ALA A 12 2.10 11.68 30.43
N LEU A 13 2.75 11.00 31.37
CA LEU A 13 2.92 9.53 31.31
C LEU A 13 1.57 8.81 31.44
N LEU A 14 0.69 9.27 32.35
CA LEU A 14 -0.65 8.71 32.52
C LEU A 14 -1.52 8.89 31.27
N VAL A 15 -1.43 10.03 30.59
CA VAL A 15 -2.16 10.28 29.33
C VAL A 15 -1.65 9.39 28.20
N LEU A 16 -0.34 9.12 28.13
CA LEU A 16 0.21 8.21 27.12
C LEU A 16 -0.24 6.76 27.37
N ILE A 17 -0.24 6.31 28.63
CA ILE A 17 -0.66 4.95 29.00
C ILE A 17 -2.13 4.73 28.68
N THR A 18 -3.02 5.68 29.01
CA THR A 18 -4.45 5.57 28.70
C THR A 18 -4.74 5.59 27.19
N TRP A 19 -3.94 6.32 26.40
CA TRP A 19 -4.04 6.30 24.94
C TRP A 19 -3.66 4.93 24.36
N SER A 20 -2.57 4.32 24.84
CA SER A 20 -2.16 2.98 24.40
C SER A 20 -3.15 1.88 24.80
N ILE A 21 -3.79 1.98 25.97
CA ILE A 21 -4.82 1.01 26.40
C ILE A 21 -6.08 1.13 25.53
N GLY A 22 -6.48 2.35 25.16
CA GLY A 22 -7.64 2.56 24.27
C GLY A 22 -7.46 1.95 22.87
N ILE A 23 -6.23 1.97 22.33
CA ILE A 23 -5.90 1.36 21.04
C ILE A 23 -5.96 -0.18 21.15
N TYR A 24 -5.48 -0.76 22.26
CA TYR A 24 -5.50 -2.21 22.49
C TYR A 24 -6.93 -2.78 22.59
N PHE A 25 -7.84 -2.11 23.31
CA PHE A 25 -9.25 -2.57 23.40
C PHE A 25 -10.03 -2.42 22.08
N ASN A 26 -9.71 -1.40 21.27
CA ASN A 26 -10.33 -1.26 19.94
C ASN A 26 -9.87 -2.35 18.96
N ALA A 27 -8.62 -2.83 19.08
CA ALA A 27 -8.10 -3.92 18.25
C ALA A 27 -8.75 -5.27 18.59
N MET A 28 -8.91 -5.61 19.89
CA MET A 28 -9.55 -6.86 20.30
C MET A 28 -11.04 -6.93 19.94
N ASN A 29 -11.77 -5.82 20.02
CA ASN A 29 -13.18 -5.77 19.61
C ASN A 29 -13.38 -5.93 18.09
N ALA A 30 -12.35 -5.65 17.28
CA ALA A 30 -12.37 -5.92 15.84
C ALA A 30 -12.13 -7.41 15.54
N GLU A 31 -11.35 -8.08 16.38
CA GLU A 31 -10.98 -9.49 16.25
C GLU A 31 -12.16 -10.44 16.57
N GLU A 32 -12.99 -10.09 17.56
CA GLU A 32 -14.17 -10.89 17.95
C GLU A 32 -15.28 -10.88 16.88
N LYS A 33 -15.36 -9.81 16.06
CA LYS A 33 -16.36 -9.67 14.99
C LYS A 33 -16.00 -10.40 13.69
N ALA A 34 -14.73 -10.78 13.50
CA ALA A 34 -14.26 -11.42 12.27
C ALA A 34 -14.52 -12.94 12.23
N ASN A 35 -14.70 -13.59 13.38
CA ASN A 35 -14.73 -15.06 13.46
C ASN A 35 -16.10 -15.72 13.22
N TYR A 36 -17.18 -14.97 12.95
CA TYR A 36 -18.55 -15.53 12.98
C TYR A 36 -19.21 -15.83 11.63
N THR A 37 -18.52 -15.71 10.49
CA THR A 37 -19.20 -15.84 9.18
C THR A 37 -18.41 -16.66 8.15
N SER A 38 -18.15 -17.93 8.49
CA SER A 38 -17.83 -18.96 7.50
C SER A 38 -19.07 -19.82 7.27
N ASP A 39 -19.86 -19.52 6.25
CA ASP A 39 -20.67 -20.56 5.61
C ASP A 39 -20.94 -20.29 4.12
N LYS A 40 -20.74 -21.36 3.33
CA LYS A 40 -20.81 -21.40 1.86
C LYS A 40 -22.18 -20.99 1.32
N LYS A 41 -22.26 -20.06 0.34
CA LYS A 41 -23.37 -20.07 -0.64
C LYS A 41 -23.14 -19.32 -1.96
N LYS A 42 -23.90 -19.81 -2.94
CA LYS A 42 -23.78 -19.78 -4.42
C LYS A 42 -23.99 -18.39 -5.07
N THR A 43 -23.20 -18.08 -6.10
CA THR A 43 -23.24 -16.85 -6.91
C THR A 43 -24.17 -17.00 -8.12
N ILE A 44 -24.93 -15.96 -8.46
CA ILE A 44 -25.66 -15.81 -9.73
C ILE A 44 -25.24 -14.48 -10.38
N THR A 45 -24.92 -14.48 -11.67
CA THR A 45 -24.41 -13.31 -12.42
C THR A 45 -25.45 -12.83 -13.44
N LYS A 46 -25.67 -11.51 -13.51
CA LYS A 46 -26.32 -10.83 -14.65
C LYS A 46 -25.41 -9.71 -15.19
N SER A 47 -25.36 -9.55 -16.52
CA SER A 47 -24.53 -8.56 -17.21
C SER A 47 -25.37 -7.63 -18.09
N GLU A 48 -25.05 -6.34 -18.07
CA GLU A 48 -25.60 -5.36 -19.02
C GLU A 48 -24.47 -4.50 -19.61
N ASN A 49 -24.59 -4.18 -20.90
CA ASN A 49 -23.62 -3.40 -21.66
C ASN A 49 -24.22 -2.04 -22.03
N SER A 50 -23.44 -0.97 -21.89
CA SER A 50 -23.80 0.33 -22.47
C SER A 50 -22.59 1.02 -23.12
N THR A 51 -22.88 1.90 -24.07
CA THR A 51 -21.91 2.65 -24.86
C THR A 51 -22.04 4.15 -24.54
N THR A 52 -20.93 4.81 -24.22
CA THR A 52 -20.86 6.27 -24.05
C THR A 52 -19.96 6.89 -25.12
N GLY A 53 -20.17 8.18 -25.42
CA GLY A 53 -19.76 8.91 -26.64
C GLY A 53 -18.27 8.96 -27.02
N ASP A 54 -17.36 8.37 -26.25
CA ASP A 54 -15.91 8.36 -26.50
C ASP A 54 -15.36 6.96 -26.83
N ASN A 55 -16.17 6.07 -27.40
CA ASN A 55 -15.80 4.70 -27.82
C ASN A 55 -15.25 3.76 -26.72
N ALA A 56 -15.37 4.13 -25.44
CA ALA A 56 -15.09 3.23 -24.33
C ALA A 56 -16.29 2.32 -24.04
N GLN A 57 -16.08 1.00 -24.13
CA GLN A 57 -17.10 0.00 -23.82
C GLN A 57 -17.04 -0.32 -22.32
N VAL A 58 -18.11 -0.01 -21.57
CA VAL A 58 -18.22 -0.26 -20.13
C VAL A 58 -19.14 -1.45 -19.90
N THR A 59 -18.61 -2.53 -19.32
CA THR A 59 -19.40 -3.72 -18.95
C THR A 59 -19.81 -3.60 -17.48
N LYS A 60 -21.11 -3.46 -17.20
CA LYS A 60 -21.66 -3.50 -15.84
C LYS A 60 -22.05 -4.93 -15.47
N GLN A 61 -21.65 -5.37 -14.27
CA GLN A 61 -22.10 -6.64 -13.71
C GLN A 61 -22.52 -6.46 -12.25
N THR A 62 -23.67 -7.02 -11.92
CA THR A 62 -24.21 -7.09 -10.55
C THR A 62 -24.03 -8.51 -10.04
N ILE A 63 -23.40 -8.67 -8.86
CA ILE A 63 -23.17 -9.97 -8.23
C ILE A 63 -23.95 -10.01 -6.91
N THR A 64 -25.21 -10.42 -6.93
CA THR A 64 -26.01 -10.41 -5.70
C THR A 64 -25.62 -11.56 -4.77
N LYS A 65 -25.04 -11.24 -3.60
CA LYS A 65 -24.92 -12.17 -2.47
C LYS A 65 -26.22 -12.12 -1.65
N GLY A 66 -26.99 -13.21 -1.62
CA GLY A 66 -28.21 -13.28 -0.85
C GLY A 66 -27.93 -13.36 0.65
N GLY A 67 -28.21 -12.27 1.38
CA GLY A 67 -28.18 -12.23 2.85
C GLY A 67 -28.04 -10.81 3.40
N SER A 68 -29.14 -10.24 3.85
CA SER A 68 -29.33 -8.83 4.27
C SER A 68 -28.47 -8.37 5.45
N LYS A 69 -27.63 -7.36 5.19
CA LYS A 69 -27.61 -6.02 5.80
C LYS A 69 -26.72 -5.20 4.88
N ASP A 70 -27.21 -4.04 4.45
CA ASP A 70 -26.63 -3.20 3.41
C ASP A 70 -25.17 -2.82 3.74
N GLU A 71 -24.22 -3.67 3.33
CA GLU A 71 -22.87 -3.25 2.98
C GLU A 71 -22.97 -2.82 1.53
N ASP A 72 -22.94 -1.51 1.29
CA ASP A 72 -22.94 -0.93 -0.04
C ASP A 72 -21.85 -1.63 -0.89
N GLU A 73 -22.30 -2.46 -1.83
CA GLU A 73 -21.43 -3.20 -2.72
C GLU A 73 -20.72 -2.17 -3.61
N VAL A 74 -19.45 -1.89 -3.33
CA VAL A 74 -18.69 -0.86 -4.05
C VAL A 74 -18.56 -1.28 -5.51
N GLU A 75 -19.37 -0.67 -6.39
CA GLU A 75 -19.36 -0.92 -7.82
C GLU A 75 -17.99 -0.52 -8.40
N LEU A 76 -17.17 -1.52 -8.77
CA LEU A 76 -15.86 -1.28 -9.36
C LEU A 76 -15.99 -1.04 -10.87
N SER A 77 -15.48 0.10 -11.33
CA SER A 77 -15.32 0.39 -12.77
C SER A 77 -14.07 -0.30 -13.30
N TYR A 78 -14.13 -0.85 -14.51
CA TYR A 78 -13.04 -1.57 -15.15
C TYR A 78 -12.59 -0.92 -16.47
N TYR A 79 -11.28 -0.97 -16.72
CA TYR A 79 -10.59 -0.30 -17.82
C TYR A 79 -9.68 -1.27 -18.58
N ASP A 80 -9.40 -0.96 -19.85
CA ASP A 80 -8.54 -1.79 -20.71
C ASP A 80 -7.06 -1.74 -20.31
N THR A 81 -6.62 -0.62 -19.72
CA THR A 81 -5.24 -0.43 -19.28
C THR A 81 -5.17 -0.08 -17.81
N ILE A 82 -4.04 -0.39 -17.18
CA ILE A 82 -3.81 -0.05 -15.77
C ILE A 82 -3.62 1.47 -15.61
N GLU A 83 -3.10 2.16 -16.62
CA GLU A 83 -2.99 3.61 -16.68
C GLU A 83 -4.35 4.28 -16.65
N ASP A 84 -5.32 3.78 -17.42
CA ASP A 84 -6.69 4.31 -17.41
C ASP A 84 -7.36 4.05 -16.06
N ALA A 85 -7.13 2.87 -15.46
CA ALA A 85 -7.58 2.57 -14.11
C ALA A 85 -7.00 3.54 -13.06
N VAL A 86 -5.70 3.89 -13.17
CA VAL A 86 -5.07 4.90 -12.32
C VAL A 86 -5.65 6.28 -12.59
N LYS A 87 -5.82 6.67 -13.86
CA LYS A 87 -6.38 7.96 -14.24
C LYS A 87 -7.79 8.19 -13.67
N ASN A 88 -8.56 7.12 -13.54
CA ASN A 88 -9.94 7.18 -13.05
C ASN A 88 -10.08 6.74 -11.58
N ASN A 89 -8.99 6.71 -10.81
CA ASN A 89 -9.04 6.30 -9.42
C ASN A 89 -9.78 7.32 -8.53
N THR A 90 -10.39 6.83 -7.45
CA THR A 90 -11.13 7.65 -6.46
C THR A 90 -10.31 8.01 -5.22
N PHE A 91 -9.11 7.43 -5.05
CA PHE A 91 -8.16 7.80 -4.00
C PHE A 91 -7.56 9.20 -4.23
N ALA A 92 -7.59 9.64 -5.48
CA ALA A 92 -7.18 10.95 -5.93
C ALA A 92 -8.39 11.84 -6.11
N LYS A 93 -8.41 12.96 -5.38
CA LYS A 93 -9.35 14.05 -5.64
C LYS A 93 -8.74 14.96 -6.69
N ASP A 94 -9.57 15.40 -7.65
CA ASP A 94 -9.17 16.33 -8.72
C ASP A 94 -8.96 17.77 -8.23
N SER A 95 -8.83 18.04 -6.93
CA SER A 95 -9.00 19.39 -6.42
C SER A 95 -7.69 20.17 -6.27
N ASP A 96 -7.62 21.31 -6.94
CA ASP A 96 -6.82 22.50 -6.60
C ASP A 96 -7.23 23.15 -5.26
N ALA A 97 -7.93 22.40 -4.39
CA ALA A 97 -8.36 22.87 -3.10
C ALA A 97 -7.14 22.94 -2.18
N LYS A 98 -6.73 24.17 -1.86
CA LYS A 98 -5.60 24.51 -0.96
C LYS A 98 -5.61 23.78 0.38
N ASP A 99 -6.78 23.26 0.80
CA ASP A 99 -7.01 22.66 2.12
C ASP A 99 -7.42 21.18 2.08
N SER A 100 -7.32 20.49 0.93
CA SER A 100 -7.54 19.04 0.93
C SER A 100 -6.25 18.32 1.33
N PRO A 101 -6.21 17.57 2.44
CA PRO A 101 -5.05 16.74 2.79
C PRO A 101 -4.86 15.54 1.85
N ASN A 102 -5.78 15.32 0.89
CA ASN A 102 -5.80 14.17 -0.01
C ASN A 102 -5.39 14.59 -1.43
N LEU A 103 -4.09 14.47 -1.74
CA LEU A 103 -3.44 15.11 -2.89
C LEU A 103 -2.80 14.10 -3.89
N ASN A 104 -3.36 12.90 -4.03
CA ASN A 104 -2.94 11.99 -5.11
C ASN A 104 -3.18 12.67 -6.46
N LYS A 105 -2.12 12.98 -7.21
CA LYS A 105 -2.26 13.23 -8.65
C LYS A 105 -2.50 11.88 -9.33
N LYS A 106 -3.46 11.84 -10.24
CA LYS A 106 -3.80 10.67 -11.08
C LYS A 106 -2.76 10.42 -12.18
N VAL A 107 -1.47 10.62 -11.87
CA VAL A 107 -0.37 10.63 -12.84
C VAL A 107 0.69 9.61 -12.42
N ILE A 108 1.01 8.71 -13.34
CA ILE A 108 2.17 7.83 -13.25
C ILE A 108 3.33 8.57 -13.93
N LYS A 109 4.33 9.00 -13.15
CA LYS A 109 5.56 9.56 -13.72
C LYS A 109 6.44 8.46 -14.31
N GLU A 110 6.61 7.38 -13.56
CA GLU A 110 7.39 6.22 -13.95
C GLU A 110 6.78 4.94 -13.41
N LYS A 111 6.61 3.90 -14.23
CA LYS A 111 6.22 2.57 -13.75
C LYS A 111 7.47 1.84 -13.25
N VAL A 112 7.45 1.40 -11.99
CA VAL A 112 8.58 0.72 -11.37
C VAL A 112 8.42 -0.80 -11.45
N LEU A 113 7.25 -1.32 -11.04
CA LEU A 113 6.97 -2.75 -11.04
C LEU A 113 5.47 -3.01 -11.16
N LEU A 114 5.09 -4.00 -11.96
CA LEU A 114 3.74 -4.53 -12.02
C LEU A 114 3.78 -6.02 -11.70
N LEU A 115 3.12 -6.42 -10.61
CA LEU A 115 2.89 -7.81 -10.26
C LEU A 115 1.44 -8.16 -10.56
N GLU A 116 1.18 -9.30 -11.20
CA GLU A 116 -0.18 -9.71 -11.59
C GLU A 116 -0.42 -11.20 -11.36
N ASN A 117 -1.66 -11.53 -11.00
CA ASN A 117 -2.21 -12.88 -11.14
C ASN A 117 -3.56 -12.82 -11.88
N GLU A 118 -4.33 -13.91 -11.87
CA GLU A 118 -5.57 -14.00 -12.62
C GLU A 118 -6.66 -13.04 -12.14
N THR A 119 -6.58 -12.58 -10.88
CA THR A 119 -7.67 -11.87 -10.19
C THR A 119 -7.27 -10.52 -9.61
N ASN A 120 -5.97 -10.24 -9.47
CA ASN A 120 -5.46 -9.01 -8.90
C ASN A 120 -4.18 -8.55 -9.60
N ALA A 121 -3.90 -7.26 -9.48
CA ALA A 121 -2.63 -6.65 -9.86
C ALA A 121 -2.15 -5.69 -8.77
N ILE A 122 -0.84 -5.50 -8.68
CA ILE A 122 -0.19 -4.52 -7.80
C ILE A 122 0.77 -3.70 -8.66
N LEU A 123 0.54 -2.40 -8.72
CA LEU A 123 1.40 -1.45 -9.42
C LEU A 123 2.21 -0.64 -8.41
N PHE A 124 3.52 -0.66 -8.57
CA PHE A 124 4.47 0.24 -7.96
C PHE A 124 4.90 1.26 -9.00
N PHE A 125 4.81 2.54 -8.67
CA PHE A 125 5.13 3.61 -9.61
C PHE A 125 5.60 4.87 -8.89
N ILE A 126 6.47 5.64 -9.55
CA ILE A 126 6.81 6.98 -9.09
C ILE A 126 5.67 7.91 -9.48
N GLY A 127 5.14 8.61 -8.50
CA GLY A 127 4.03 9.53 -8.65
C GLY A 127 4.07 10.59 -7.56
N ASN A 128 2.95 11.28 -7.36
CA ASN A 128 2.84 12.32 -6.36
C ASN A 128 1.53 12.27 -5.60
N VAL A 129 1.65 12.22 -4.29
CA VAL A 129 0.50 12.26 -3.37
C VAL A 129 0.36 13.59 -2.66
N ARG A 130 1.38 14.46 -2.73
CA ARG A 130 1.32 15.85 -2.27
C ARG A 130 2.51 16.58 -2.85
N GLU A 131 2.30 17.43 -3.85
CA GLU A 131 3.34 18.40 -4.25
C GLU A 131 3.35 19.53 -3.24
N THR A 132 4.32 19.47 -2.34
CA THR A 132 4.73 20.63 -1.53
C THR A 132 6.18 20.94 -1.82
N ASN A 133 6.66 22.08 -1.35
CA ASN A 133 8.03 22.52 -1.61
C ASN A 133 9.10 21.46 -1.29
N ASN A 134 8.81 20.51 -0.39
CA ASN A 134 9.74 19.48 0.08
C ASN A 134 9.31 18.04 -0.24
N HIS A 135 8.20 17.80 -0.95
CA HIS A 135 7.73 16.46 -1.28
C HIS A 135 7.29 16.47 -2.75
N LYS A 136 8.15 16.04 -3.67
CA LYS A 136 7.93 16.10 -5.12
C LYS A 136 7.86 14.74 -5.78
N ASP A 137 8.24 13.66 -5.10
CA ASP A 137 8.06 12.28 -5.54
C ASP A 137 7.73 11.34 -4.36
N SER A 138 6.90 10.35 -4.68
CA SER A 138 6.64 9.19 -3.82
C SER A 138 6.69 7.91 -4.66
N LEU A 139 7.14 6.82 -4.04
CA LEU A 139 6.83 5.48 -4.51
C LEU A 139 5.39 5.17 -4.11
N VAL A 140 4.47 5.16 -5.07
CA VAL A 140 3.05 4.88 -4.88
C VAL A 140 2.76 3.42 -5.19
N VAL A 141 1.91 2.80 -4.38
CA VAL A 141 1.52 1.39 -4.53
C VAL A 141 0.01 1.26 -4.55
N TYR A 142 -0.53 0.78 -5.67
CA TYR A 142 -1.95 0.53 -5.87
C TYR A 142 -2.22 -0.95 -6.09
N LYS A 143 -3.29 -1.46 -5.47
CA LYS A 143 -3.83 -2.80 -5.73
C LYS A 143 -5.11 -2.69 -6.54
N PHE A 144 -5.27 -3.58 -7.52
CA PHE A 144 -6.41 -3.62 -8.44
C PHE A 144 -7.01 -5.02 -8.46
N LYS A 145 -8.29 -5.10 -8.84
CA LYS A 145 -8.91 -6.34 -9.34
C LYS A 145 -8.65 -6.47 -10.82
N VAL A 146 -8.39 -7.71 -11.25
CA VAL A 146 -8.21 -8.09 -12.64
C VAL A 146 -9.32 -9.05 -13.03
N LYS A 147 -9.89 -8.85 -14.22
CA LYS A 147 -10.76 -9.83 -14.85
C LYS A 147 -10.39 -10.01 -16.31
N LYS A 148 -10.86 -11.11 -16.91
CA LYS A 148 -10.80 -11.33 -18.35
C LYS A 148 -12.18 -11.12 -18.96
N GLU A 149 -12.25 -10.33 -20.02
CA GLU A 149 -13.42 -10.20 -20.89
C GLU A 149 -13.02 -10.64 -22.29
N GLY A 150 -13.43 -11.87 -22.67
CA GLY A 150 -12.89 -12.54 -23.85
C GLY A 150 -11.39 -12.80 -23.71
N SER A 151 -10.61 -12.33 -24.68
CA SER A 151 -9.14 -12.43 -24.68
C SER A 151 -8.43 -11.25 -24.00
N LYS A 152 -9.17 -10.22 -23.58
CA LYS A 152 -8.60 -8.99 -23.01
C LYS A 152 -8.64 -9.01 -21.49
N LYS A 153 -7.54 -8.63 -20.85
CA LYS A 153 -7.52 -8.31 -19.42
C LYS A 153 -8.13 -6.92 -19.20
N LYS A 154 -8.82 -6.76 -18.09
CA LYS A 154 -9.37 -5.49 -17.61
C LYS A 154 -8.95 -5.26 -16.17
N TYR A 155 -8.73 -4.00 -15.81
CA TYR A 155 -8.27 -3.55 -14.49
C TYR A 155 -9.36 -2.72 -13.83
N SER A 156 -9.69 -3.00 -12.57
CA SER A 156 -10.61 -2.12 -11.82
C SER A 156 -9.97 -0.76 -11.55
N THR A 157 -10.69 0.21 -10.99
CA THR A 157 -10.04 1.25 -10.18
C THR A 157 -9.27 0.60 -9.01
N PRO A 158 -8.23 1.24 -8.46
CA PRO A 158 -7.53 0.70 -7.30
C PRO A 158 -8.49 0.42 -6.14
N THR A 159 -8.31 -0.70 -5.44
CA THR A 159 -9.04 -1.05 -4.21
C THR A 159 -8.29 -0.64 -2.95
N ASN A 160 -6.98 -0.49 -3.05
CA ASN A 160 -6.10 -0.08 -1.96
C ASN A 160 -4.98 0.79 -2.50
N ALA A 161 -4.52 1.72 -1.67
CA ALA A 161 -3.45 2.65 -1.99
C ALA A 161 -2.57 2.88 -0.76
N THR A 162 -1.26 2.92 -0.98
CA THR A 162 -0.27 3.40 -0.01
C THR A 162 0.89 4.07 -0.74
N GLN A 163 1.81 4.66 0.00
CA GLN A 163 2.97 5.32 -0.57
C GLN A 163 4.15 5.45 0.39
N ILE A 164 5.34 5.65 -0.17
CA ILE A 164 6.56 6.08 0.52
C ILE A 164 6.99 7.41 -0.07
N SER A 165 6.98 8.48 0.75
CA SER A 165 7.50 9.79 0.32
C SER A 165 9.03 9.78 0.30
N GLY A 166 9.63 10.29 -0.78
CA GLY A 166 11.08 10.42 -0.91
C GLY A 166 11.70 11.16 0.28
N PHE A 167 11.25 12.38 0.55
CA PHE A 167 11.68 13.17 1.71
C PHE A 167 11.67 12.41 3.05
N PHE A 168 10.57 11.72 3.39
CA PHE A 168 10.47 11.01 4.68
C PHE A 168 11.40 9.80 4.72
N ALA A 169 11.50 9.04 3.62
CA ALA A 169 12.42 7.92 3.53
C ALA A 169 13.88 8.37 3.62
N LYS A 170 14.25 9.45 2.91
CA LYS A 170 15.58 10.04 2.95
C LYS A 170 15.95 10.53 4.34
N ASN A 171 15.04 11.27 4.99
CA ASN A 171 15.28 11.78 6.35
C ASN A 171 15.46 10.65 7.38
N ASN A 172 14.72 9.54 7.24
CA ASN A 172 14.94 8.36 8.10
C ASN A 172 16.32 7.76 7.90
N TYR A 173 16.79 7.66 6.65
CA TYR A 173 18.13 7.18 6.31
C TYR A 173 19.22 8.10 6.87
N GLU A 174 19.09 9.42 6.70
CA GLU A 174 20.08 10.40 7.14
C GLU A 174 20.22 10.49 8.66
N ILE A 175 19.12 10.30 9.41
CA ILE A 175 19.14 10.41 10.88
C ILE A 175 19.64 9.13 11.55
N ARG A 176 19.32 7.95 11.03
CA ARG A 176 19.55 6.67 11.74
C ARG A 176 20.51 5.74 11.01
N ASP A 177 20.23 5.41 9.74
CA ASP A 177 21.05 4.69 8.75
C ASP A 177 20.16 3.84 7.80
N GLY A 178 20.79 3.06 6.92
CA GLY A 178 20.10 2.14 6.01
C GLY A 178 19.49 0.91 6.68
N GLU A 179 20.05 0.40 7.78
CA GLU A 179 19.46 -0.78 8.44
C GLU A 179 18.14 -0.39 9.11
N TYR A 180 18.10 0.78 9.74
CA TYR A 180 16.88 1.34 10.31
C TYR A 180 15.80 1.61 9.26
N GLU A 181 16.19 2.13 8.09
CA GLU A 181 15.28 2.35 6.96
C GLU A 181 14.60 1.06 6.49
N ILE A 182 15.38 -0.01 6.28
CA ILE A 182 14.86 -1.33 5.89
C ILE A 182 13.92 -1.88 6.96
N GLN A 183 14.33 -1.82 8.24
CA GLN A 183 13.52 -2.28 9.36
C GLN A 183 12.19 -1.53 9.47
N THR A 184 12.19 -0.23 9.18
CA THR A 184 10.98 0.60 9.15
C THR A 184 10.04 0.15 8.03
N CYS A 185 10.58 -0.12 6.84
CA CYS A 185 9.78 -0.59 5.71
C CYS A 185 9.09 -1.93 6.01
N LEU A 186 9.83 -2.89 6.56
CA LEU A 186 9.32 -4.21 6.95
C LEU A 186 8.16 -4.13 7.95
N ASN A 187 8.16 -3.12 8.83
CA ASN A 187 7.17 -2.98 9.90
C ASN A 187 5.92 -2.20 9.51
N LEU A 188 5.97 -1.39 8.44
CA LEU A 188 4.90 -0.43 8.14
C LEU A 188 4.14 -0.74 6.85
N TYR A 189 4.84 -1.05 5.76
CA TYR A 189 4.23 -0.87 4.43
C TYR A 189 3.37 -2.05 3.96
N ASN A 190 3.59 -3.25 4.48
CA ASN A 190 2.77 -4.42 4.11
C ASN A 190 2.55 -5.43 5.24
N THR A 191 2.53 -4.99 6.49
CA THR A 191 2.41 -5.87 7.67
C THR A 191 1.16 -6.75 7.60
N TYR A 192 0.04 -6.19 7.15
CA TYR A 192 -1.23 -6.92 6.99
C TYR A 192 -1.38 -7.62 5.64
N GLN A 193 -0.34 -7.64 4.81
CA GLN A 193 -0.31 -8.31 3.50
C GLN A 193 -1.45 -7.87 2.55
N ILE A 194 -1.97 -6.65 2.73
CA ILE A 194 -2.99 -6.07 1.86
C ILE A 194 -2.48 -6.01 0.41
N PHE A 195 -1.22 -5.64 0.22
CA PHE A 195 -0.55 -5.64 -1.08
C PHE A 195 0.16 -6.98 -1.29
N ASN A 196 -0.58 -8.09 -1.29
CA ASN A 196 -0.07 -9.40 -1.70
C ASN A 196 -1.05 -10.06 -2.69
N LEU A 197 -0.50 -10.71 -3.71
CA LEU A 197 -1.24 -11.49 -4.70
C LEU A 197 -1.67 -12.86 -4.16
N TYR A 198 -0.89 -13.44 -3.24
CA TYR A 198 -1.09 -14.79 -2.68
C TYR A 198 -0.89 -14.82 -1.15
N PRO A 199 -1.67 -14.04 -0.36
CA PRO A 199 -1.46 -13.90 1.08
C PRO A 199 -1.48 -15.21 1.89
N GLU A 200 -2.16 -16.24 1.37
CA GLU A 200 -2.23 -17.57 2.00
C GLU A 200 -0.92 -18.37 1.89
N THR A 201 -0.03 -18.01 0.96
CA THR A 201 1.16 -18.82 0.64
C THR A 201 2.46 -18.03 0.64
N SER A 202 2.42 -16.73 0.33
CA SER A 202 3.59 -15.86 0.29
C SER A 202 3.46 -14.70 1.28
N GLN A 203 4.59 -14.06 1.59
CA GLN A 203 4.61 -12.76 2.27
C GLN A 203 5.39 -11.75 1.43
N LEU A 204 4.68 -10.87 0.71
CA LEU A 204 5.29 -9.79 -0.04
C LEU A 204 5.84 -8.75 0.95
N GLN A 205 7.13 -8.46 0.83
CA GLN A 205 7.80 -7.39 1.57
C GLN A 205 8.48 -6.45 0.59
N TRP A 206 8.43 -5.16 0.85
CA TRP A 206 8.98 -4.16 -0.06
C TRP A 206 9.29 -2.86 0.67
N GLY A 207 10.11 -2.02 0.04
CA GLY A 207 10.46 -0.71 0.56
C GLY A 207 11.42 0.03 -0.35
N THR A 208 11.90 1.15 0.13
CA THR A 208 12.96 1.94 -0.50
C THR A 208 14.26 1.79 0.29
N SER A 209 15.38 2.12 -0.35
CA SER A 209 16.61 2.41 0.37
C SER A 209 17.44 3.50 -0.31
N TYR A 210 17.95 4.44 0.49
CA TYR A 210 18.95 5.42 0.06
C TYR A 210 20.39 4.94 0.28
N ASN A 211 20.58 3.75 0.84
CA ASN A 211 21.91 3.16 0.97
C ASN A 211 22.42 2.74 -0.41
N LYS A 212 23.53 3.34 -0.87
CA LYS A 212 24.19 2.97 -2.14
C LYS A 212 24.56 1.49 -2.29
N ASN A 213 24.67 0.77 -1.18
CA ASN A 213 24.95 -0.66 -1.15
C ASN A 213 23.69 -1.54 -1.15
N ALA A 214 22.50 -0.96 -1.30
CA ALA A 214 21.22 -1.68 -1.41
C ALA A 214 21.20 -2.82 -2.44
N PRO A 215 21.96 -2.78 -3.56
CA PRO A 215 22.08 -3.95 -4.43
C PRO A 215 22.64 -5.22 -3.76
N ASN A 216 23.31 -5.09 -2.60
CA ASN A 216 23.79 -6.21 -1.79
C ASN A 216 22.92 -6.45 -0.54
N LEU A 217 21.72 -5.86 -0.48
CA LEU A 217 20.82 -6.00 0.65
C LEU A 217 20.50 -7.48 0.90
N THR A 218 20.58 -7.87 2.16
CA THR A 218 19.99 -9.12 2.65
C THR A 218 19.16 -8.84 3.89
N VAL A 219 18.05 -9.56 4.01
CA VAL A 219 17.22 -9.59 5.21
C VAL A 219 17.14 -11.04 5.69
N ASN A 220 17.59 -11.30 6.91
CA ASN A 220 17.73 -12.64 7.46
C ASN A 220 18.57 -13.56 6.55
N GLY A 221 19.60 -12.99 5.90
CA GLY A 221 20.49 -13.70 4.98
C GLY A 221 19.90 -14.01 3.60
N LYS A 222 18.68 -13.56 3.30
CA LYS A 222 18.05 -13.72 1.98
C LYS A 222 18.18 -12.43 1.17
N HIS A 223 18.48 -12.54 -0.12
CA HIS A 223 18.45 -11.42 -1.05
C HIS A 223 17.02 -11.09 -1.48
N PRO A 224 16.70 -9.82 -1.76
CA PRO A 224 15.45 -9.43 -2.41
C PRO A 224 15.25 -10.20 -3.71
N THR A 225 13.99 -10.40 -4.11
CA THR A 225 13.67 -10.89 -5.46
C THR A 225 14.29 -9.97 -6.50
N LYS A 226 14.24 -8.65 -6.26
CA LYS A 226 14.95 -7.66 -7.07
C LYS A 226 15.20 -6.38 -6.26
N VAL A 227 16.26 -5.69 -6.65
CA VAL A 227 16.54 -4.30 -6.27
C VAL A 227 16.58 -3.48 -7.57
N ILE A 228 15.76 -2.45 -7.65
CA ILE A 228 15.55 -1.61 -8.83
C ILE A 228 16.02 -0.18 -8.46
N PRO A 229 17.06 0.35 -9.14
CA PRO A 229 17.41 1.76 -9.00
C PRO A 229 16.24 2.64 -9.45
N ILE A 230 15.92 3.65 -8.65
CA ILE A 230 14.88 4.64 -8.92
C ILE A 230 15.38 6.02 -8.49
N GLU A 231 14.70 7.07 -8.94
CA GLU A 231 14.93 8.43 -8.46
C GLU A 231 13.73 8.89 -7.63
N LEU A 232 13.97 9.50 -6.48
CA LEU A 232 12.95 10.13 -5.65
C LEU A 232 13.41 11.50 -5.21
N ASP A 233 12.65 12.55 -5.54
CA ASP A 233 12.97 13.95 -5.22
C ASP A 233 14.31 14.44 -5.82
N GLY A 234 14.77 13.79 -6.90
CA GLY A 234 16.05 14.07 -7.56
C GLY A 234 17.26 13.35 -6.94
N ASP A 235 17.03 12.47 -5.96
CA ASP A 235 18.08 11.69 -5.31
C ASP A 235 18.04 10.22 -5.75
N ASP A 236 19.23 9.63 -5.92
CA ASP A 236 19.40 8.20 -6.16
C ASP A 236 18.81 7.39 -5.00
N CYS A 237 17.91 6.47 -5.33
CA CYS A 237 17.26 5.59 -4.39
C CYS A 237 17.11 4.17 -4.99
N TYR A 238 16.75 3.20 -4.18
CA TYR A 238 16.56 1.81 -4.59
C TYR A 238 15.21 1.30 -4.10
N PHE A 239 14.35 0.86 -5.01
CA PHE A 239 13.19 0.06 -4.66
C PHE A 239 13.60 -1.41 -4.53
N TRP A 240 13.28 -2.04 -3.42
CA TRP A 240 13.52 -3.48 -3.22
C TRP A 240 12.22 -4.18 -2.88
N TYR A 241 12.11 -5.45 -3.30
CA TYR A 241 11.00 -6.30 -2.91
C TYR A 241 11.39 -7.77 -2.83
N TYR A 242 10.67 -8.50 -1.99
CA TYR A 242 10.69 -9.94 -1.86
C TYR A 242 9.28 -10.46 -2.15
N GLU A 243 9.13 -11.36 -3.12
CA GLU A 243 7.84 -12.03 -3.37
C GLU A 243 7.41 -12.94 -2.21
N ASP A 244 8.39 -13.52 -1.51
CA ASP A 244 8.15 -14.31 -0.30
C ASP A 244 9.28 -14.16 0.73
N LEU A 245 9.13 -13.18 1.63
CA LEU A 245 9.96 -13.06 2.82
C LEU A 245 9.11 -13.25 4.06
N LYS A 246 9.24 -14.43 4.68
CA LYS A 246 8.65 -14.69 5.99
C LYS A 246 9.30 -13.78 7.02
N TYR A 247 8.56 -12.77 7.47
CA TYR A 247 9.02 -11.77 8.41
C TYR A 247 8.05 -11.67 9.60
N ASP A 248 8.61 -11.64 10.80
CA ASP A 248 7.88 -11.50 12.05
C ASP A 248 8.14 -10.08 12.58
N SER A 249 7.13 -9.21 12.50
CA SER A 249 7.24 -7.80 12.88
C SER A 249 7.48 -7.59 14.38
N SER A 250 7.35 -8.64 15.20
CA SER A 250 7.73 -8.60 16.62
C SER A 250 9.24 -8.74 16.84
N LYS A 251 10.01 -9.09 15.80
CA LYS A 251 11.44 -9.36 15.86
C LYS A 251 12.23 -8.40 14.97
N GLU A 252 13.41 -8.05 15.44
CA GLU A 252 14.39 -7.32 14.65
C GLU A 252 14.99 -8.24 13.56
N ALA A 253 15.01 -7.75 12.33
CA ALA A 253 15.56 -8.49 11.20
C ALA A 253 17.09 -8.34 11.15
N LYS A 254 17.78 -9.40 10.74
CA LYS A 254 19.22 -9.33 10.44
C LYS A 254 19.42 -8.71 9.06
N ILE A 255 19.65 -7.41 9.04
CA ILE A 255 19.82 -6.64 7.80
C ILE A 255 21.32 -6.52 7.50
N SER A 256 21.70 -6.65 6.23
CA SER A 256 23.08 -6.42 5.81
C SER A 256 23.16 -5.88 4.39
N PHE A 257 24.11 -4.97 4.17
CA PHE A 257 24.45 -4.44 2.85
C PHE A 257 25.83 -4.90 2.37
N LYS A 258 26.40 -5.91 3.02
CA LYS A 258 27.73 -6.42 2.68
C LYS A 258 27.64 -7.28 1.44
N LYS A 259 28.59 -7.09 0.53
CA LYS A 259 28.79 -8.00 -0.61
C LYS A 259 29.04 -9.40 -0.06
N THR A 260 28.15 -10.34 -0.35
CA THR A 260 28.35 -11.75 -0.04
C THR A 260 29.49 -12.24 -0.93
N LYS A 261 30.52 -12.86 -0.34
CA LYS A 261 31.65 -13.43 -1.06
C LYS A 261 31.27 -14.73 -1.75
#